data_AF-A0AAC8Q3R3-F1
#
_entry.id   AF-A0AAC8Q3R3-F1
#
_cell.length_a   1.000
_cell.length_b   1.000
_cell.length_c   1.000
_cell.angle_alpha   90.00
_cell.angle_beta   90.00
_cell.angle_gamma   90.00
#
_symmetry.space_group_name_H-M   'P 1'
#
loop_
_entity.id
_entity.type
_entity.pdbx_description
1 polymer ?
#
loop_
_entity_poly.entity_id
_entity_poly.type
_entity_poly.pdbx_seq_one_letter_code
_entity_poly.pdbx_strand_id
1 'polypeptide(L)'
;MKIPFRTPSLPSLRTNELTPKTPRSAPTSPVQPRTLPTRPSVPTPEQLQAGKNNLKPADYGVVHPNLQGIRTRRDNLQSGHQFADFTSDVRHSAGELMSKPNGNRLLTELNGRTNAVNPGQVGTLNKPLTVADVYSGRNERIPNANAPRHDGTYGGIQQAYRYDGKPGPGLPSTLKYDDRFSEQNPGTRFNSLGHESVHAWRNANGLAVSPLEVSPRRNDPLIQNNDPIVGKVIGHHSHMQEEFETVGMKPTPHSPNRDGWTPNENQIRREHGLPLRNDYSGETPAKVDTLTNNINVGLLDQRSWANKLWDRNPEPPLQSMIDHLEK
;
A
#
# COMPACT_ATOMS: atom_id res chain seq x y z
N MET A 1 29.35 -24.31 -45.54
CA MET A 1 28.88 -25.25 -44.49
C MET A 1 27.44 -24.93 -44.16
N LYS A 2 26.51 -25.83 -44.51
CA LYS A 2 25.06 -25.74 -44.25
C LYS A 2 24.70 -26.90 -43.33
N ILE A 3 24.04 -26.63 -42.21
CA ILE A 3 23.51 -27.65 -41.30
C ILE A 3 21.98 -27.64 -41.47
N PRO A 4 21.35 -28.72 -41.98
CA PRO A 4 19.90 -28.81 -42.04
C PRO A 4 19.32 -29.55 -40.84
N PHE A 5 18.16 -29.06 -40.41
CA PHE A 5 17.25 -29.61 -39.41
C PHE A 5 16.84 -31.06 -39.72
N ARG A 6 16.81 -31.92 -38.68
CA ARG A 6 16.23 -33.27 -38.70
C ARG A 6 14.93 -33.29 -37.90
N THR A 7 13.84 -33.68 -38.55
CA THR A 7 12.57 -34.09 -37.94
C THR A 7 12.66 -35.52 -37.39
N PRO A 8 12.11 -35.84 -36.21
CA PRO A 8 11.94 -37.23 -35.77
C PRO A 8 10.61 -37.82 -36.24
N SER A 9 10.69 -38.93 -36.97
CA SER A 9 9.60 -39.79 -37.42
C SER A 9 9.20 -40.81 -36.35
N LEU A 10 7.89 -41.03 -36.23
CA LEU A 10 7.21 -42.01 -35.36
C LEU A 10 7.56 -43.48 -35.71
N PRO A 11 7.68 -44.38 -34.73
CA PRO A 11 7.77 -45.82 -35.00
C PRO A 11 6.39 -46.48 -35.19
N SER A 12 6.33 -47.29 -36.25
CA SER A 12 5.20 -48.10 -36.70
C SER A 12 4.93 -49.31 -35.81
N LEU A 13 3.64 -49.64 -35.70
CA LEU A 13 3.03 -50.82 -35.09
C LEU A 13 3.59 -52.13 -35.67
N ARG A 14 3.86 -53.11 -34.79
CA ARG A 14 3.95 -54.53 -35.14
C ARG A 14 2.79 -55.30 -34.52
N THR A 15 2.11 -56.01 -35.40
CA THR A 15 1.04 -56.99 -35.18
C THR A 15 1.60 -58.30 -34.62
N ASN A 16 0.93 -58.89 -33.62
CA ASN A 16 1.01 -60.31 -33.32
C ASN A 16 -0.42 -60.86 -33.19
N GLU A 17 -0.76 -61.85 -34.02
CA GLU A 17 -2.00 -62.62 -33.98
C GLU A 17 -1.95 -63.76 -32.94
N LEU A 18 -3.00 -63.85 -32.11
CA LEU A 18 -3.91 -64.99 -31.76
C LEU A 18 -3.31 -66.42 -31.63
N THR A 19 -3.65 -67.35 -30.71
CA THR A 19 -4.73 -67.63 -29.70
C THR A 19 -4.38 -69.00 -29.01
N PRO A 20 -5.17 -69.68 -28.13
CA PRO A 20 -6.42 -69.34 -27.39
C PRO A 20 -6.41 -69.72 -25.88
N LYS A 21 -7.24 -69.06 -25.05
CA LYS A 21 -7.81 -69.67 -23.83
C LYS A 21 -9.28 -69.29 -23.65
N THR A 22 -10.03 -70.30 -23.23
CA THR A 22 -11.49 -70.48 -23.13
C THR A 22 -12.24 -69.38 -22.34
N PRO A 23 -13.54 -69.15 -22.64
CA PRO A 23 -14.30 -68.02 -22.13
C PRO A 23 -14.82 -68.28 -20.71
N ARG A 24 -14.63 -67.30 -19.82
CA ARG A 24 -15.28 -67.27 -18.50
C ARG A 24 -16.33 -66.16 -18.51
N SER A 25 -17.59 -66.56 -18.50
CA SER A 25 -18.76 -65.68 -18.40
C SER A 25 -18.72 -64.87 -17.11
N ALA A 26 -18.98 -63.57 -17.21
CA ALA A 26 -19.23 -62.67 -16.08
C ALA A 26 -20.35 -61.67 -16.46
N PRO A 27 -21.13 -61.17 -15.48
CA PRO A 27 -22.56 -60.97 -15.61
C PRO A 27 -22.97 -59.64 -16.24
N THR A 28 -24.00 -59.69 -17.09
CA THR A 28 -24.76 -58.53 -17.56
C THR A 28 -25.63 -57.96 -16.44
N SER A 29 -25.15 -56.91 -15.78
CA SER A 29 -26.01 -55.97 -15.07
C SER A 29 -26.25 -54.74 -15.96
N PRO A 30 -27.49 -54.23 -16.07
CA PRO A 30 -27.80 -53.09 -16.92
C PRO A 30 -27.11 -51.82 -16.40
N VAL A 31 -26.50 -51.07 -17.31
CA VAL A 31 -25.91 -49.75 -17.06
C VAL A 31 -27.03 -48.79 -16.68
N GLN A 32 -27.13 -48.44 -15.40
CA GLN A 32 -27.95 -47.29 -14.99
C GLN A 32 -27.32 -46.01 -15.54
N PRO A 33 -28.06 -45.16 -16.26
CA PRO A 33 -27.56 -43.86 -16.70
C PRO A 33 -27.25 -43.01 -15.46
N ARG A 34 -25.96 -42.69 -15.28
CA ARG A 34 -25.48 -41.81 -14.23
C ARG A 34 -25.96 -40.39 -14.56
N THR A 35 -27.03 -39.93 -13.92
CA THR A 35 -27.40 -38.52 -13.92
C THR A 35 -26.24 -37.72 -13.33
N LEU A 36 -25.55 -36.96 -14.18
CA LEU A 36 -24.58 -35.96 -13.71
C LEU A 36 -25.32 -34.98 -12.79
N PRO A 37 -24.77 -34.63 -11.61
CA PRO A 37 -25.37 -33.60 -10.78
C PRO A 37 -25.48 -32.32 -11.61
N THR A 38 -26.69 -31.75 -11.64
CA THR A 38 -26.96 -30.46 -12.25
C THR A 38 -25.93 -29.45 -11.74
N ARG A 39 -25.26 -28.77 -12.67
CA ARG A 39 -24.36 -27.66 -12.37
C ARG A 39 -25.10 -26.72 -11.41
N PRO A 40 -24.53 -26.36 -10.25
CA PRO A 40 -25.22 -25.47 -9.33
C PRO A 40 -25.62 -24.21 -10.08
N SER A 41 -26.91 -23.88 -10.01
CA SER A 41 -27.47 -22.70 -10.66
C SER A 41 -26.70 -21.47 -10.21
N VAL A 42 -26.37 -20.59 -11.15
CA VAL A 42 -25.83 -19.27 -10.80
C VAL A 42 -26.84 -18.59 -9.86
N PRO A 43 -26.44 -18.16 -8.64
CA PRO A 43 -27.36 -17.56 -7.69
C PRO A 43 -28.04 -16.32 -8.29
N THR A 44 -29.33 -16.13 -8.02
CA THR A 44 -30.02 -14.90 -8.42
C THR A 44 -29.48 -13.69 -7.63
N PRO A 45 -29.67 -12.45 -8.11
CA PRO A 45 -29.31 -11.25 -7.34
C PRO A 45 -29.91 -11.23 -5.94
N GLU A 46 -31.17 -11.66 -5.76
CA GLU A 46 -31.80 -11.74 -4.43
C GLU A 46 -31.14 -12.81 -3.55
N GLN A 47 -30.76 -13.96 -4.11
CA GLN A 47 -30.04 -15.00 -3.39
C GLN A 47 -28.62 -14.57 -3.00
N LEU A 48 -27.94 -13.79 -3.86
CA LEU A 48 -26.66 -13.17 -3.52
C LEU A 48 -26.82 -12.18 -2.37
N GLN A 49 -27.85 -11.34 -2.42
CA GLN A 49 -28.11 -10.36 -1.36
C GLN A 49 -28.50 -11.03 -0.04
N ALA A 50 -29.37 -12.04 -0.07
CA ALA A 50 -29.73 -12.83 1.10
C ALA A 50 -28.52 -13.59 1.67
N GLY A 51 -27.67 -14.13 0.80
CA GLY A 51 -26.40 -14.74 1.20
C GLY A 51 -25.47 -13.75 1.90
N LYS A 52 -25.27 -12.55 1.32
CA LYS A 52 -24.48 -11.46 1.92
C LYS A 52 -24.99 -11.06 3.30
N ASN A 53 -26.31 -10.95 3.46
CA ASN A 53 -26.94 -10.58 4.73
C ASN A 53 -26.73 -11.63 5.83
N ASN A 54 -26.52 -12.90 5.45
CA ASN A 54 -26.33 -14.03 6.36
C ASN A 54 -24.87 -14.50 6.47
N LEU A 55 -23.90 -13.74 5.93
CA LEU A 55 -22.49 -14.10 6.05
C LEU A 55 -22.08 -14.09 7.53
N LYS A 56 -21.51 -15.21 7.99
CA LYS A 56 -20.78 -15.26 9.25
C LYS A 56 -19.67 -14.19 9.22
N PRO A 57 -19.32 -13.57 10.35
CA PRO A 57 -18.22 -12.63 10.40
C PRO A 57 -16.94 -13.29 9.90
N ALA A 58 -16.52 -12.95 8.69
CA ALA A 58 -15.14 -13.08 8.30
C ALA A 58 -14.44 -11.82 8.79
N ASP A 59 -13.41 -11.98 9.60
CA ASP A 59 -12.63 -10.85 10.14
C ASP A 59 -11.74 -10.22 9.07
N TYR A 60 -11.60 -10.88 7.91
CA TYR A 60 -10.80 -10.41 6.79
C TYR A 60 -11.28 -10.89 5.42
N GLY A 61 -10.84 -10.19 4.37
CA GLY A 61 -11.08 -10.53 2.98
C GLY A 61 -9.80 -10.53 2.15
N VAL A 62 -9.81 -11.32 1.07
CA VAL A 62 -8.70 -11.44 0.12
C VAL A 62 -8.82 -10.36 -0.95
N VAL A 63 -7.87 -9.43 -0.94
CA VAL A 63 -7.79 -8.31 -1.89
C VAL A 63 -7.37 -8.79 -3.29
N HIS A 64 -6.38 -9.66 -3.40
CA HIS A 64 -5.96 -10.26 -4.67
C HIS A 64 -5.32 -11.63 -4.41
N PRO A 65 -5.49 -12.64 -5.30
CA PRO A 65 -4.93 -13.98 -5.09
C PRO A 65 -3.42 -14.02 -4.84
N ASN A 66 -2.69 -13.11 -5.50
CA ASN A 66 -1.22 -13.04 -5.42
C ASN A 66 -0.72 -12.13 -4.28
N LEU A 67 -1.61 -11.42 -3.57
CA LEU A 67 -1.24 -10.49 -2.50
C LEU A 67 -1.63 -11.09 -1.15
N GLN A 68 -0.87 -12.07 -0.67
CA GLN A 68 -1.22 -12.78 0.57
C GLN A 68 -1.09 -11.92 1.85
N GLY A 69 -0.18 -10.95 1.83
CA GLY A 69 0.07 -10.03 2.93
C GLY A 69 -0.81 -8.78 2.96
N ILE A 70 -1.75 -8.64 2.03
CA ILE A 70 -2.67 -7.49 1.97
C ILE A 70 -4.10 -8.01 2.12
N ARG A 71 -4.82 -7.53 3.13
CA ARG A 71 -6.16 -8.01 3.49
C ARG A 71 -7.10 -6.86 3.79
N THR A 72 -8.36 -6.98 3.40
CA THR A 72 -9.40 -6.15 4.01
C THR A 72 -9.66 -6.67 5.42
N ARG A 73 -10.04 -5.77 6.33
CA ARG A 73 -10.45 -6.10 7.70
C ARG A 73 -11.82 -5.53 7.95
N ARG A 74 -12.63 -6.27 8.71
CA ARG A 74 -13.97 -5.86 9.08
C ARG A 74 -13.90 -4.95 10.30
N ASP A 75 -14.58 -3.82 10.22
CA ASP A 75 -14.75 -2.94 11.37
C ASP A 75 -15.94 -3.40 12.25
N ASN A 76 -15.90 -3.08 13.54
CA ASN A 76 -16.85 -3.52 14.56
C ASN A 76 -18.30 -3.08 14.27
N LEU A 77 -18.48 -1.98 13.54
CA LEU A 77 -19.78 -1.42 13.18
C LEU A 77 -20.28 -1.86 11.80
N GLN A 78 -19.48 -2.61 11.06
CA GLN A 78 -19.81 -3.00 9.69
C GLN A 78 -20.61 -4.31 9.70
N SER A 79 -21.74 -4.36 8.99
CA SER A 79 -22.50 -5.59 8.76
C SER A 79 -21.74 -6.58 7.85
N GLY A 80 -22.16 -7.84 7.81
CA GLY A 80 -21.52 -8.85 6.94
C GLY A 80 -21.62 -8.50 5.45
N HIS A 81 -22.77 -7.96 5.00
CA HIS A 81 -22.94 -7.54 3.61
C HIS A 81 -22.12 -6.30 3.27
N GLN A 82 -22.07 -5.31 4.17
CA GLN A 82 -21.25 -4.10 3.98
C GLN A 82 -19.77 -4.47 3.86
N PHE A 83 -19.31 -5.42 4.67
CA PHE A 83 -17.93 -5.90 4.58
C PHE A 83 -17.64 -6.66 3.29
N ALA A 84 -18.58 -7.47 2.80
CA ALA A 84 -18.46 -8.15 1.53
C ALA A 84 -18.37 -7.17 0.34
N ASP A 85 -19.21 -6.13 0.34
CA ASP A 85 -19.21 -5.09 -0.69
C ASP A 85 -17.90 -4.28 -0.66
N PHE A 86 -17.45 -3.88 0.53
CA PHE A 86 -16.16 -3.24 0.73
C PHE A 86 -15.00 -4.12 0.22
N THR A 87 -14.99 -5.40 0.56
CA THR A 87 -13.96 -6.34 0.09
C THR A 87 -13.98 -6.50 -1.43
N SER A 88 -15.17 -6.51 -2.04
CA SER A 88 -15.30 -6.56 -3.49
C SER A 88 -14.74 -5.32 -4.16
N ASP A 89 -14.98 -4.15 -3.58
CA ASP A 89 -14.48 -2.88 -4.09
C ASP A 89 -12.95 -2.79 -4.00
N VAL A 90 -12.38 -3.12 -2.84
CA VAL A 90 -10.92 -3.14 -2.67
C VAL A 90 -10.27 -4.15 -3.62
N ARG A 91 -10.91 -5.30 -3.88
CA ARG A 91 -10.44 -6.26 -4.89
C ARG A 91 -10.45 -5.69 -6.30
N HIS A 92 -11.51 -4.97 -6.67
CA HIS A 92 -11.58 -4.32 -7.98
C HIS A 92 -10.49 -3.25 -8.13
N SER A 93 -10.37 -2.36 -7.14
CA SER A 93 -9.34 -1.31 -7.08
C SER A 93 -7.93 -1.88 -7.13
N ALA A 94 -7.64 -2.96 -6.38
CA ALA A 94 -6.35 -3.61 -6.43
C ALA A 94 -6.09 -4.29 -7.80
N GLY A 95 -7.11 -4.91 -8.38
CA GLY A 95 -7.02 -5.49 -9.73
C GLY A 95 -6.72 -4.43 -10.79
N GLU A 96 -7.36 -3.27 -10.70
CA GLU A 96 -7.11 -2.14 -11.60
C GLU A 96 -5.69 -1.59 -11.42
N LEU A 97 -5.25 -1.31 -10.18
CA LEU A 97 -3.85 -0.91 -9.89
C LEU A 97 -2.85 -1.91 -10.48
N MET A 98 -3.07 -3.21 -10.27
CA MET A 98 -2.15 -4.25 -10.74
C MET A 98 -2.23 -4.51 -12.26
N SER A 99 -3.17 -3.88 -12.97
CA SER A 99 -3.28 -4.01 -14.43
C SER A 99 -2.21 -3.23 -15.20
N LYS A 100 -1.50 -2.32 -14.52
CA LYS A 100 -0.41 -1.51 -15.07
C LYS A 100 0.90 -1.73 -14.31
N PRO A 101 2.07 -1.46 -14.92
CA PRO A 101 3.37 -1.84 -14.34
C PRO A 101 3.69 -1.24 -12.98
N ASN A 102 3.47 0.07 -12.75
CA ASN A 102 3.83 0.71 -11.48
C ASN A 102 2.91 0.27 -10.35
N GLY A 103 1.59 0.23 -10.57
CA GLY A 103 0.65 -0.28 -9.57
C GLY A 103 0.86 -1.77 -9.26
N ASN A 104 1.20 -2.59 -10.27
CA ASN A 104 1.57 -3.99 -10.07
C ASN A 104 2.82 -4.14 -9.21
N ARG A 105 3.88 -3.39 -9.53
CA ARG A 105 5.15 -3.40 -8.80
C ARG A 105 4.96 -2.91 -7.36
N LEU A 106 4.24 -1.81 -7.15
CA LEU A 106 3.92 -1.26 -5.83
C LEU A 106 3.31 -2.33 -4.91
N LEU A 107 2.21 -2.95 -5.34
CA LEU A 107 1.51 -3.91 -4.48
C LEU A 107 2.30 -5.21 -4.30
N THR A 108 3.07 -5.63 -5.31
CA THR A 108 3.92 -6.82 -5.23
C THR A 108 5.10 -6.63 -4.29
N GLU A 109 5.82 -5.51 -4.39
CA GLU A 109 6.92 -5.18 -3.48
C GLU A 109 6.42 -4.99 -2.05
N LEU A 110 5.32 -4.25 -1.86
CA LEU A 110 4.68 -4.10 -0.55
C LEU A 110 4.36 -5.47 0.05
N ASN A 111 3.65 -6.33 -0.70
CA ASN A 111 3.33 -7.69 -0.27
C ASN A 111 4.59 -8.51 0.09
N GLY A 112 5.67 -8.37 -0.67
CA GLY A 112 6.95 -9.02 -0.41
C GLY A 112 7.59 -8.65 0.94
N ARG A 113 7.26 -7.48 1.50
CA ARG A 113 7.76 -7.03 2.82
C ARG A 113 7.10 -7.70 4.02
N THR A 114 6.04 -8.50 3.83
CA THR A 114 5.23 -9.08 4.92
C THR A 114 6.05 -9.73 6.03
N ASN A 115 7.02 -10.60 5.71
CA ASN A 115 7.83 -11.26 6.73
C ASN A 115 8.88 -10.32 7.34
N ALA A 116 9.44 -9.41 6.54
CA ALA A 116 10.50 -8.50 6.97
C ALA A 116 10.01 -7.52 8.05
N VAL A 117 8.78 -7.01 7.90
CA VAL A 117 8.18 -6.06 8.86
C VAL A 117 7.43 -6.76 10.01
N ASN A 118 7.40 -8.09 10.03
CA ASN A 118 6.79 -8.87 11.10
C ASN A 118 7.77 -9.96 11.60
N PRO A 119 8.97 -9.60 12.10
CA PRO A 119 9.99 -10.56 12.46
C PRO A 119 9.51 -11.49 13.59
N GLY A 120 9.65 -12.80 13.38
CA GLY A 120 9.28 -13.82 14.36
C GLY A 120 7.77 -14.00 14.58
N GLN A 121 6.91 -13.25 13.89
CA GLN A 121 5.47 -13.43 13.98
C GLN A 121 4.97 -14.48 12.99
N VAL A 122 3.96 -15.24 13.40
CA VAL A 122 3.29 -16.23 12.55
C VAL A 122 1.80 -15.90 12.54
N GLY A 123 1.24 -15.76 11.34
CA GLY A 123 -0.19 -15.57 11.16
C GLY A 123 -0.97 -16.84 11.45
N THR A 124 -2.25 -16.68 11.84
CA THR A 124 -3.18 -17.80 11.93
C THR A 124 -4.14 -17.79 10.75
N LEU A 125 -4.93 -18.86 10.59
CA LEU A 125 -5.99 -18.90 9.59
C LEU A 125 -6.97 -17.71 9.76
N ASN A 126 -7.32 -17.37 10.99
CA ASN A 126 -8.30 -16.31 11.27
C ASN A 126 -7.66 -14.91 11.32
N LYS A 127 -6.36 -14.83 11.63
CA LYS A 127 -5.58 -13.59 11.65
C LYS A 127 -4.30 -13.79 10.84
N PRO A 128 -4.40 -13.78 9.49
CA PRO A 128 -3.23 -13.89 8.64
C PRO A 128 -2.26 -12.76 8.89
N LEU A 129 -0.97 -13.08 8.77
CA LEU A 129 0.10 -12.10 8.84
C LEU A 129 0.04 -11.19 7.62
N THR A 130 0.11 -9.88 7.84
CA THR A 130 -0.06 -8.89 6.79
C THR A 130 0.98 -7.80 6.88
N VAL A 131 1.39 -7.28 5.73
CA VAL A 131 2.06 -5.99 5.63
C VAL A 131 1.03 -4.85 5.69
N ALA A 132 -0.16 -5.04 5.14
CA ALA A 132 -1.20 -4.01 5.06
C ALA A 132 -2.58 -4.58 5.38
N ASP A 133 -3.27 -3.93 6.31
CA ASP A 133 -4.68 -4.17 6.61
C ASP A 133 -5.50 -2.98 6.10
N VAL A 134 -6.51 -3.24 5.26
CA VAL A 134 -7.36 -2.21 4.62
C VAL A 134 -8.73 -2.20 5.29
N TYR A 135 -9.16 -1.05 5.79
CA TYR A 135 -10.46 -0.82 6.43
C TYR A 135 -11.28 0.17 5.62
N SER A 136 -12.60 0.10 5.76
CA SER A 136 -13.50 1.10 5.17
C SER A 136 -13.37 2.42 5.93
N GLY A 137 -13.19 3.52 5.19
CA GLY A 137 -13.18 4.87 5.70
C GLY A 137 -14.53 5.58 5.66
N ARG A 138 -15.60 4.89 5.26
CA ARG A 138 -16.94 5.46 4.98
C ARG A 138 -17.49 6.38 6.07
N ASN A 139 -17.20 6.11 7.34
CA ASN A 139 -17.77 6.82 8.49
C ASN A 139 -16.71 7.59 9.29
N GLU A 140 -15.53 7.78 8.71
CA GLU A 140 -14.39 8.37 9.38
C GLU A 140 -14.29 9.87 9.07
N ARG A 141 -13.76 10.64 10.01
CA ARG A 141 -13.47 12.06 9.80
C ARG A 141 -12.47 12.26 8.67
N ILE A 142 -11.50 11.35 8.57
CA ILE A 142 -10.49 11.29 7.52
C ILE A 142 -10.65 9.93 6.84
N PRO A 143 -11.35 9.86 5.70
CA PRO A 143 -11.79 8.59 5.15
C PRO A 143 -10.71 7.88 4.31
N ASN A 144 -9.70 8.60 3.83
CA ASN A 144 -8.47 8.04 3.29
C ASN A 144 -7.33 8.36 4.25
N ALA A 145 -6.71 7.34 4.83
CA ALA A 145 -5.65 7.54 5.81
C ALA A 145 -4.73 6.32 5.88
N ASN A 146 -3.47 6.56 6.20
CA ASN A 146 -2.50 5.53 6.49
C ASN A 146 -1.94 5.71 7.91
N ALA A 147 -1.73 4.59 8.61
CA ALA A 147 -0.98 4.59 9.86
C ALA A 147 -0.08 3.35 9.96
N PRO A 148 1.20 3.49 10.34
CA PRO A 148 2.03 2.34 10.67
C PRO A 148 1.48 1.62 11.92
N ARG A 149 1.47 0.29 11.89
CA ARG A 149 1.10 -0.58 13.02
C ARG A 149 2.33 -0.78 13.90
N HIS A 150 2.22 -0.39 15.16
CA HIS A 150 3.31 -0.44 16.15
C HIS A 150 2.80 -0.95 17.51
N ASP A 151 3.72 -1.13 18.46
CA ASP A 151 3.48 -1.69 19.80
C ASP A 151 2.94 -0.67 20.83
N GLY A 152 2.55 0.53 20.39
CA GLY A 152 2.14 1.63 21.27
C GLY A 152 3.28 2.50 21.80
N THR A 153 4.55 2.18 21.50
CA THR A 153 5.71 2.97 21.95
C THR A 153 6.24 3.89 20.85
N TYR A 154 6.92 4.98 21.25
CA TYR A 154 7.65 5.85 20.32
C TYR A 154 8.77 5.10 19.59
N GLY A 155 9.56 4.30 20.29
CA GLY A 155 10.62 3.50 19.68
C GLY A 155 10.09 2.47 18.67
N GLY A 156 8.89 1.94 18.93
CA GLY A 156 8.17 1.08 18.00
C GLY A 156 7.82 1.83 16.71
N ILE A 157 7.07 2.94 16.80
CA ILE A 157 6.61 3.66 15.60
C ILE A 157 7.76 4.30 14.81
N GLN A 158 8.87 4.67 15.46
CA GLN A 158 10.05 5.24 14.82
C GLN A 158 10.62 4.36 13.69
N GLN A 159 10.37 3.05 13.73
CA GLN A 159 10.85 2.11 12.71
C GLN A 159 10.26 2.33 11.32
N ALA A 160 9.08 2.98 11.21
CA ALA A 160 8.46 3.30 9.92
C ALA A 160 9.15 4.45 9.17
N TYR A 161 9.93 5.26 9.89
CA TYR A 161 10.43 6.52 9.36
C TYR A 161 11.92 6.48 9.09
N ARG A 162 12.35 7.35 8.19
CA ARG A 162 13.76 7.64 7.98
C ARG A 162 14.21 8.76 8.91
N TYR A 163 15.50 8.73 9.24
CA TYR A 163 16.16 9.81 9.96
C TYR A 163 17.57 10.00 9.42
N ASP A 164 18.00 11.26 9.23
CA ASP A 164 19.33 11.61 8.73
C ASP A 164 19.74 10.83 7.45
N GLY A 165 18.79 10.60 6.55
CA GLY A 165 18.97 9.87 5.28
C GLY A 165 18.95 8.37 5.36
N LYS A 166 18.72 7.84 6.56
CA LYS A 166 18.80 6.40 6.78
C LYS A 166 17.41 5.83 6.93
N PRO A 167 17.02 4.85 6.09
CA PRO A 167 15.76 4.16 6.28
C PRO A 167 15.75 3.39 7.60
N GLY A 168 14.60 3.39 8.27
CA GLY A 168 14.31 2.49 9.38
C GLY A 168 14.10 1.03 8.94
N PRO A 169 13.88 0.10 9.89
CA PRO A 169 13.54 -1.29 9.57
C PRO A 169 12.22 -1.48 8.80
N GLY A 170 11.32 -0.51 8.95
CA GLY A 170 9.97 -0.49 8.39
C GLY A 170 8.93 -1.13 9.29
N LEU A 171 7.67 -0.76 9.08
CA LEU A 171 6.51 -1.28 9.81
C LEU A 171 5.38 -1.69 8.86
N PRO A 172 4.55 -2.67 9.27
CA PRO A 172 3.28 -2.91 8.61
C PRO A 172 2.36 -1.69 8.76
N SER A 173 1.33 -1.57 7.93
CA SER A 173 0.40 -0.44 7.95
C SER A 173 -1.06 -0.86 8.08
N THR A 174 -1.87 0.07 8.59
CA THR A 174 -3.33 0.10 8.50
C THR A 174 -3.69 1.18 7.50
N LEU A 175 -4.51 0.85 6.52
CA LEU A 175 -5.01 1.75 5.50
C LEU A 175 -6.51 1.92 5.72
N LYS A 176 -6.99 3.15 5.66
CA LYS A 176 -8.40 3.51 5.53
C LYS A 176 -8.63 4.02 4.12
N TYR A 177 -9.74 3.61 3.56
CA TYR A 177 -10.07 3.87 2.17
C TYR A 177 -11.52 4.32 2.06
N ASP A 178 -11.76 5.49 1.44
CA ASP A 178 -13.13 6.00 1.25
C ASP A 178 -13.83 5.25 0.11
N ASP A 179 -14.57 4.23 0.50
CA ASP A 179 -15.38 3.46 -0.44
C ASP A 179 -16.64 4.21 -0.94
N ARG A 180 -16.90 5.47 -0.54
CA ARG A 180 -18.01 6.29 -1.08
C ARG A 180 -17.63 7.13 -2.28
N PHE A 181 -16.33 7.40 -2.51
CA PHE A 181 -15.84 8.39 -3.48
C PHE A 181 -16.33 8.15 -4.94
N SER A 182 -16.87 6.97 -5.20
CA SER A 182 -17.34 6.46 -6.48
C SER A 182 -18.72 6.91 -6.94
N GLU A 183 -19.61 7.38 -6.08
CA GLU A 183 -20.92 7.84 -6.57
C GLU A 183 -20.77 9.10 -7.43
N GLN A 184 -19.66 9.82 -7.25
CA GLN A 184 -19.37 11.08 -7.94
C GLN A 184 -18.20 10.95 -8.92
N ASN A 185 -17.21 10.05 -8.68
CA ASN A 185 -16.06 9.82 -9.56
C ASN A 185 -15.65 8.32 -9.57
N PRO A 186 -16.35 7.46 -10.31
CA PRO A 186 -16.12 6.00 -10.28
C PRO A 186 -14.73 5.55 -10.75
N GLY A 187 -13.97 6.37 -11.48
CA GLY A 187 -12.64 6.04 -12.02
C GLY A 187 -11.43 6.43 -11.16
N THR A 188 -11.61 6.85 -9.91
CA THR A 188 -10.49 7.35 -9.06
C THR A 188 -10.27 6.54 -7.78
N ARG A 189 -11.13 5.55 -7.49
CA ARG A 189 -11.05 4.69 -6.30
C ARG A 189 -9.73 3.94 -6.22
N PHE A 190 -9.33 3.28 -7.31
CA PHE A 190 -8.05 2.57 -7.36
C PHE A 190 -6.87 3.52 -7.10
N ASN A 191 -6.95 4.78 -7.53
CA ASN A 191 -5.91 5.77 -7.31
C ASN A 191 -5.84 6.21 -5.83
N SER A 192 -6.97 6.33 -5.14
CA SER A 192 -7.00 6.55 -3.68
C SER A 192 -6.38 5.37 -2.92
N LEU A 193 -6.74 4.12 -3.27
CA LEU A 193 -6.07 2.95 -2.71
C LEU A 193 -4.57 2.94 -3.03
N GLY A 194 -4.20 3.38 -4.24
CA GLY A 194 -2.83 3.51 -4.70
C GLY A 194 -2.03 4.49 -3.85
N HIS A 195 -2.60 5.67 -3.58
CA HIS A 195 -2.03 6.70 -2.71
C HIS A 195 -1.75 6.14 -1.30
N GLU A 196 -2.73 5.54 -0.65
CA GLU A 196 -2.55 4.94 0.68
C GLU A 196 -1.56 3.75 0.67
N SER A 197 -1.49 3.03 -0.46
CA SER A 197 -0.53 1.94 -0.66
C SER A 197 0.90 2.46 -0.84
N VAL A 198 1.10 3.65 -1.41
CA VAL A 198 2.42 4.31 -1.47
C VAL A 198 2.89 4.63 -0.06
N HIS A 199 2.06 5.24 0.80
CA HIS A 199 2.40 5.41 2.22
C HIS A 199 2.74 4.08 2.90
N ALA A 200 1.94 3.03 2.66
CA ALA A 200 2.19 1.71 3.23
C ALA A 200 3.53 1.11 2.76
N TRP A 201 3.89 1.30 1.50
CA TRP A 201 5.18 0.88 0.95
C TRP A 201 6.33 1.67 1.61
N ARG A 202 6.17 2.98 1.81
CA ARG A 202 7.17 3.82 2.48
C ARG A 202 7.36 3.40 3.93
N ASN A 203 6.27 3.22 4.68
CA ASN A 203 6.31 2.68 6.04
C ASN A 203 6.99 1.31 6.09
N ALA A 204 6.65 0.40 5.18
CA ALA A 204 7.21 -0.96 5.16
C ALA A 204 8.71 -1.00 4.81
N ASN A 205 9.25 0.07 4.22
CA ASN A 205 10.66 0.23 3.91
C ASN A 205 11.39 1.21 4.85
N GLY A 206 10.71 1.75 5.87
CA GLY A 206 11.32 2.69 6.81
C GLY A 206 11.64 4.04 6.18
N LEU A 207 10.93 4.44 5.12
CA LEU A 207 11.21 5.63 4.32
C LEU A 207 10.23 6.77 4.54
N ALA A 208 9.18 6.59 5.35
CA ALA A 208 8.22 7.65 5.58
C ALA A 208 8.90 8.85 6.28
N VAL A 209 8.40 10.06 6.06
CA VAL A 209 8.84 11.25 6.78
C VAL A 209 8.23 11.22 8.18
N SER A 210 9.07 11.41 9.19
CA SER A 210 8.65 11.31 10.58
C SER A 210 7.80 12.53 11.01
N PRO A 211 6.61 12.33 11.60
CA PRO A 211 5.93 13.36 12.35
C PRO A 211 6.78 13.84 13.53
N LEU A 212 6.73 15.15 13.82
CA LEU A 212 7.55 15.74 14.88
C LEU A 212 7.33 15.07 16.24
N GLU A 213 6.10 14.67 16.53
CA GLU A 213 5.68 14.10 17.82
C GLU A 213 6.40 12.79 18.14
N VAL A 214 6.78 12.04 17.10
CA VAL A 214 7.44 10.73 17.24
C VAL A 214 8.94 10.79 16.93
N SER A 215 9.43 11.96 16.53
CA SER A 215 10.85 12.18 16.28
C SER A 215 11.72 11.97 17.53
N PRO A 216 12.94 11.41 17.39
CA PRO A 216 13.97 11.44 18.43
C PRO A 216 14.29 12.85 18.91
N ARG A 217 14.09 13.88 18.07
CA ARG A 217 14.34 15.28 18.39
C ARG A 217 13.10 16.05 18.86
N ARG A 218 12.00 15.39 19.22
CA ARG A 218 10.76 16.07 19.71
C ARG A 218 10.99 17.01 20.91
N ASN A 219 12.03 16.75 21.71
CA ASN A 219 12.39 17.53 22.89
C ASN A 219 13.55 18.52 22.62
N ASP A 220 13.88 18.79 21.35
CA ASP A 220 14.97 19.71 20.99
C ASP A 220 14.71 21.11 21.60
N PRO A 221 15.74 21.77 22.16
CA PRO A 221 15.62 23.12 22.67
C PRO A 221 15.01 24.13 21.68
N LEU A 222 15.23 23.95 20.37
CA LEU A 222 14.63 24.77 19.34
C LEU A 222 13.09 24.71 19.36
N ILE A 223 12.52 23.57 19.74
CA ILE A 223 11.07 23.37 19.84
C ILE A 223 10.57 23.80 21.23
N GLN A 224 11.27 23.40 22.28
CA GLN A 224 10.82 23.58 23.66
C GLN A 224 10.93 25.04 24.14
N ASN A 225 11.92 25.78 23.65
CA ASN A 225 12.22 27.13 24.15
C ASN A 225 11.63 28.25 23.28
N ASN A 226 11.00 27.91 22.15
CA ASN A 226 10.43 28.90 21.22
C ASN A 226 8.90 28.84 21.19
N ASP A 227 8.32 29.78 20.47
CA ASP A 227 6.87 29.86 20.29
C ASP A 227 6.29 28.52 19.77
N PRO A 228 5.14 28.05 20.30
CA PRO A 228 4.48 26.83 19.85
C PRO A 228 4.26 26.74 18.33
N ILE A 229 4.22 27.88 17.62
CA ILE A 229 4.14 27.92 16.16
C ILE A 229 5.34 27.24 15.48
N VAL A 230 6.52 27.23 16.09
CA VAL A 230 7.73 26.57 15.54
C VAL A 230 7.49 25.07 15.39
N GLY A 231 7.02 24.41 16.45
CA GLY A 231 6.68 22.99 16.41
C GLY A 231 5.56 22.68 15.41
N LYS A 232 4.56 23.55 15.31
CA LYS A 232 3.47 23.40 14.32
C LYS A 232 3.96 23.51 12.88
N VAL A 233 4.86 24.44 12.58
CA VAL A 233 5.41 24.62 11.23
C VAL A 233 6.30 23.45 10.85
N ILE A 234 7.15 22.97 11.76
CA ILE A 234 7.94 21.74 11.52
C ILE A 234 7.01 20.55 11.28
N GLY A 235 6.02 20.32 12.15
CA GLY A 235 5.07 19.22 11.99
C GLY A 235 4.28 19.29 10.70
N HIS A 236 3.82 20.48 10.31
CA HIS A 236 3.15 20.69 9.02
C HIS A 236 4.08 20.46 7.83
N HIS A 237 5.33 20.93 7.89
CA HIS A 237 6.32 20.69 6.85
C HIS A 237 6.53 19.19 6.65
N SER A 238 6.84 18.45 7.72
CA SER A 238 7.10 17.01 7.65
C SER A 238 5.90 16.21 7.15
N HIS A 239 4.69 16.58 7.59
CA HIS A 239 3.47 15.98 7.05
C HIS A 239 3.31 16.26 5.55
N MET A 240 3.48 17.49 5.10
CA MET A 240 3.38 17.83 3.68
C MET A 240 4.49 17.22 2.84
N GLN A 241 5.71 17.09 3.37
CA GLN A 241 6.80 16.41 2.66
C GLN A 241 6.46 14.93 2.41
N GLU A 242 5.86 14.23 3.38
CA GLU A 242 5.35 12.87 3.18
C GLU A 242 4.33 12.79 2.04
N GLU A 243 3.37 13.74 2.00
CA GLU A 243 2.36 13.82 0.95
C GLU A 243 2.98 14.18 -0.41
N PHE A 244 3.94 15.09 -0.45
CA PHE A 244 4.60 15.52 -1.68
C PHE A 244 5.42 14.39 -2.32
N GLU A 245 6.09 13.58 -1.51
CA GLU A 245 6.78 12.39 -2.00
C GLU A 245 5.81 11.30 -2.43
N THR A 246 4.71 11.13 -1.69
CA THR A 246 3.66 10.16 -2.02
C THR A 246 2.96 10.51 -3.33
N VAL A 247 2.67 11.79 -3.57
CA VAL A 247 2.13 12.28 -4.84
C VAL A 247 3.17 12.18 -5.97
N GLY A 248 4.45 12.37 -5.65
CA GLY A 248 5.54 12.43 -6.64
C GLY A 248 5.86 13.86 -7.10
N MET A 249 5.60 14.86 -6.25
CA MET A 249 6.05 16.24 -6.42
C MET A 249 7.49 16.45 -5.93
N LYS A 250 7.94 15.62 -4.99
CA LYS A 250 9.33 15.55 -4.51
C LYS A 250 9.83 14.11 -4.65
N PRO A 251 11.12 13.89 -4.94
CA PRO A 251 11.69 12.55 -4.95
C PRO A 251 11.80 12.01 -3.53
N THR A 252 11.66 10.69 -3.36
CA THR A 252 12.02 10.02 -2.11
C THR A 252 13.53 9.81 -2.05
N PRO A 253 14.21 10.31 -1.00
CA PRO A 253 15.64 10.08 -0.81
C PRO A 253 15.95 8.59 -0.57
N HIS A 254 17.18 8.18 -0.90
CA HIS A 254 17.77 6.91 -0.46
C HIS A 254 16.91 5.66 -0.73
N SER A 255 16.26 5.60 -1.89
CA SER A 255 15.41 4.47 -2.26
C SER A 255 16.18 3.14 -2.23
N PRO A 256 15.65 2.09 -1.59
CA PRO A 256 16.33 0.81 -1.40
C PRO A 256 16.45 -0.01 -2.69
N ASN A 257 15.72 0.37 -3.74
CA ASN A 257 15.68 -0.38 -4.98
C ASN A 257 16.92 -0.09 -5.83
N ARG A 258 17.56 -1.16 -6.33
CA ARG A 258 18.81 -1.09 -7.12
C ARG A 258 18.67 -0.30 -8.42
N ASP A 259 17.45 -0.16 -8.93
CA ASP A 259 17.13 0.64 -10.12
C ASP A 259 16.66 2.07 -9.79
N GLY A 260 16.71 2.46 -8.51
CA GLY A 260 16.30 3.78 -8.03
C GLY A 260 14.79 4.03 -8.07
N TRP A 261 13.97 3.00 -8.33
CA TRP A 261 12.53 3.16 -8.43
C TRP A 261 11.87 3.31 -7.05
N THR A 262 10.99 4.30 -6.94
CA THR A 262 10.12 4.50 -5.78
C THR A 262 8.69 4.77 -6.27
N PRO A 263 7.67 4.11 -5.70
CA PRO A 263 6.30 4.33 -6.13
C PRO A 263 5.81 5.72 -5.72
N ASN A 264 5.01 6.34 -6.58
CA ASN A 264 4.24 7.53 -6.25
C ASN A 264 2.91 7.59 -7.04
N GLU A 265 1.98 8.40 -6.55
CA GLU A 265 0.65 8.58 -7.15
C GLU A 265 0.75 9.03 -8.61
N ASN A 266 1.62 10.00 -8.94
CA ASN A 266 1.72 10.53 -10.30
C ASN A 266 2.22 9.49 -11.33
N GLN A 267 3.01 8.50 -10.93
CA GLN A 267 3.35 7.36 -11.79
C GLN A 267 2.12 6.51 -12.10
N ILE A 268 1.30 6.20 -11.07
CA ILE A 268 0.05 5.45 -11.21
C ILE A 268 -0.93 6.25 -12.09
N ARG A 269 -1.12 7.54 -11.81
CA ARG A 269 -1.99 8.41 -12.60
C ARG A 269 -1.58 8.42 -14.07
N ARG A 270 -0.27 8.56 -14.35
CA ARG A 270 0.27 8.58 -15.71
C ARG A 270 -0.05 7.30 -16.49
N GLU A 271 0.19 6.13 -15.91
CA GLU A 271 -0.02 4.85 -16.62
C GLU A 271 -1.51 4.49 -16.81
N HIS A 272 -2.39 5.13 -16.04
CA HIS A 272 -3.85 5.02 -16.15
C HIS A 272 -4.50 6.19 -16.92
N GLY A 273 -3.72 7.15 -17.45
CA GLY A 273 -4.26 8.28 -18.21
C GLY A 273 -5.01 9.32 -17.37
N LEU A 274 -4.75 9.37 -16.06
CA LEU A 274 -5.31 10.38 -15.16
C LEU A 274 -4.45 11.66 -15.17
N PRO A 275 -5.05 12.86 -15.01
CA PRO A 275 -4.30 14.11 -14.90
C PRO A 275 -3.33 14.07 -13.72
N LEU A 276 -2.08 14.50 -13.88
CA LEU A 276 -1.11 14.54 -12.78
C LEU A 276 -1.50 15.59 -11.72
N ARG A 277 -1.12 15.34 -10.47
CA ARG A 277 -1.26 16.31 -9.39
C ARG A 277 0.01 17.13 -9.26
N ASN A 278 -0.17 18.44 -9.12
CA ASN A 278 0.90 19.41 -8.87
C ASN A 278 0.75 20.09 -7.51
N ASP A 279 -0.23 19.66 -6.71
CA ASP A 279 -0.51 20.10 -5.36
C ASP A 279 -1.15 18.97 -4.54
N TYR A 280 -1.12 19.12 -3.22
CA TYR A 280 -1.88 18.29 -2.29
C TYR A 280 -2.79 19.17 -1.44
N SER A 281 -4.11 19.08 -1.67
CA SER A 281 -5.11 19.89 -0.96
C SER A 281 -4.85 21.41 -1.07
N GLY A 282 -4.34 21.86 -2.23
CA GLY A 282 -3.94 23.25 -2.46
C GLY A 282 -2.54 23.61 -1.98
N GLU A 283 -1.84 22.72 -1.28
CA GLU A 283 -0.45 22.91 -0.85
C GLU A 283 0.54 22.49 -1.92
N THR A 284 1.63 23.24 -2.03
CA THR A 284 2.74 22.96 -2.95
C THR A 284 4.05 23.05 -2.19
N PRO A 285 5.13 22.39 -2.67
CA PRO A 285 6.43 22.53 -2.04
C PRO A 285 6.86 23.98 -1.80
N ALA A 286 6.65 24.85 -2.80
CA ALA A 286 7.03 26.27 -2.68
C ALA A 286 6.25 27.02 -1.57
N LYS A 287 4.98 26.66 -1.33
CA LYS A 287 4.18 27.28 -0.26
C LYS A 287 4.70 26.88 1.13
N VAL A 288 4.99 25.59 1.31
CA VAL A 288 5.53 25.04 2.56
C VAL A 288 6.95 25.58 2.83
N ASP A 289 7.79 25.66 1.80
CA ASP A 289 9.12 26.27 1.86
C ASP A 289 9.03 27.75 2.26
N THR A 290 8.06 28.51 1.71
CA THR A 290 7.85 29.92 2.05
C THR A 290 7.43 30.10 3.51
N LEU A 291 6.49 29.28 4.00
CA LEU A 291 6.06 29.30 5.39
C LEU A 291 7.24 29.03 6.34
N THR A 292 8.04 28.01 6.01
CA THR A 292 9.24 27.63 6.77
C THR A 292 10.27 28.75 6.78
N ASN A 293 10.53 29.36 5.62
CA ASN A 293 11.47 30.46 5.49
C ASN A 293 11.04 31.68 6.30
N ASN A 294 9.75 32.01 6.32
CA ASN A 294 9.23 33.13 7.11
C ASN A 294 9.49 32.96 8.61
N ILE A 295 9.43 31.73 9.14
CA ILE A 295 9.81 31.43 10.53
C ILE A 295 11.32 31.55 10.73
N ASN A 296 12.13 31.01 9.80
CA ASN A 296 13.59 31.08 9.87
C ASN A 296 14.10 32.52 9.90
N VAL A 297 13.65 33.38 8.97
CA VAL A 297 14.16 34.76 8.83
C VAL A 297 13.49 35.78 9.76
N GLY A 298 12.28 35.46 10.22
CA GLY A 298 11.48 36.33 11.10
C GLY A 298 11.71 35.98 12.56
N LEU A 299 10.99 34.97 13.03
CA LEU A 299 10.88 34.63 14.45
C LEU A 299 12.21 34.12 15.03
N LEU A 300 12.95 33.32 14.27
CA LEU A 300 14.14 32.60 14.78
C LEU A 300 15.47 33.30 14.47
N ASP A 301 15.51 34.21 13.51
CA ASP A 301 16.73 34.96 13.20
C ASP A 301 16.94 36.14 14.16
N GLN A 302 17.48 35.83 15.34
CA GLN A 302 17.83 36.80 16.39
C GLN A 302 19.19 37.49 16.19
N ARG A 303 19.84 37.31 15.03
CA ARG A 303 21.14 37.94 14.76
C ARG A 303 20.97 39.46 14.69
N SER A 304 21.98 40.21 15.17
CA SER A 304 22.01 41.67 15.05
C SER A 304 22.07 42.10 13.59
N TRP A 305 21.65 43.33 13.28
CA TRP A 305 21.70 43.87 11.91
C TRP A 305 23.10 43.77 11.28
N ALA A 306 24.14 44.02 12.07
CA ALA A 306 25.53 43.93 11.62
C ALA A 306 25.90 42.48 11.29
N ASN A 307 25.52 41.52 12.13
CA ASN A 307 25.76 40.11 11.88
C ASN A 307 24.99 39.60 10.65
N LYS A 308 23.76 40.06 10.43
CA LYS A 308 22.99 39.73 9.21
C LYS A 308 23.65 40.26 7.94
N LEU A 309 24.38 41.38 8.02
CA LEU A 309 25.09 41.97 6.89
C LEU A 309 26.39 41.21 6.54
N TRP A 310 27.10 40.73 7.57
CA TRP A 310 28.37 40.01 7.43
C TRP A 310 28.18 38.51 7.13
N ASP A 311 27.18 37.89 7.74
CA ASP A 311 26.83 36.48 7.53
C ASP A 311 25.75 36.37 6.44
N ARG A 312 26.22 36.38 5.19
CA ARG A 312 25.39 36.44 3.97
C ARG A 312 24.58 35.17 3.72
N ASN A 313 24.89 34.06 4.38
CA ASN A 313 24.22 32.77 4.12
C ASN A 313 24.23 31.88 5.38
N PRO A 314 23.57 32.30 6.47
CA PRO A 314 23.44 31.46 7.66
C PRO A 314 22.74 30.15 7.31
N GLU A 315 23.09 29.08 8.01
CA GLU A 315 22.24 27.89 8.02
C GLU A 315 20.89 28.26 8.66
N PRO A 316 19.75 28.01 8.00
CA PRO A 316 18.45 28.34 8.57
C PRO A 316 18.24 27.58 9.89
N PRO A 317 17.77 28.24 10.98
CA PRO A 317 17.66 27.61 12.30
C PRO A 317 16.89 26.28 12.31
N LEU A 318 15.85 26.15 11.48
CA LEU A 318 15.05 24.93 11.36
C LEU A 318 15.68 23.85 10.45
N GLN A 319 16.67 24.20 9.63
CA GLN A 319 17.16 23.32 8.57
C GLN A 319 17.70 22.01 9.12
N SER A 320 18.46 22.04 10.22
CA SER A 320 19.02 20.84 10.84
C SER A 320 17.94 19.87 11.37
N MET A 321 16.77 20.38 11.77
CA MET A 321 15.63 19.57 12.20
C MET A 321 14.89 18.99 10.99
N ILE A 322 14.64 19.81 9.97
CA ILE A 322 13.99 19.38 8.73
C ILE A 322 14.83 18.30 8.04
N ASP A 323 16.14 18.53 7.91
CA ASP A 323 17.08 17.57 7.35
C ASP A 323 17.09 16.25 8.11
N HIS A 324 16.99 16.30 9.44
CA HIS A 324 16.93 15.10 10.27
C HIS A 324 15.68 14.25 9.98
N LEU A 325 14.54 14.88 9.71
CA LEU A 325 13.27 14.19 9.46
C LEU A 325 13.12 13.71 8.02
N GLU A 326 13.81 14.36 7.08
CA GLU A 326 13.51 14.26 5.65
C GLU A 326 14.64 13.82 4.76
N LYS A 327 15.89 14.23 5.01
CA LYS A 327 16.99 13.83 4.12
C LYS A 327 17.29 12.37 4.30
#